data_AF-A0A328D6H1-F1
#
_entry.id   AF-A0A328D6H1-F1
#
_cell.length_a   1.000
_cell.length_b   1.000
_cell.length_c   1.000
_cell.angle_alpha   90.00
_cell.angle_beta   90.00
_cell.angle_gamma   90.00
#
_symmetry.space_group_name_H-M   'P 1'
#
loop_
_entity.id
_entity.type
_entity.pdbx_description
1 polymer ?
#
loop_
_entity_poly.entity_id
_entity_poly.type
_entity_poly.pdbx_seq_one_letter_code
_entity_poly.pdbx_strand_id
1 'polypeptide(L)'
;MGIMVTALVFVALGVLASFCATICFNRGPSTNLYRSVLARSFSILSIWLHVTLIATATVCCWMMWGIVYLAQMKPLIVPILSEGD
;
A
#
# COMPACT_ATOMS: atom_id res chain seq x y z
N MET A 1 -21.00 7.23 1.26
CA MET A 1 -19.89 8.18 0.99
C MET A 1 -18.54 7.66 1.47
N GLY A 2 -18.47 6.85 2.55
CA GLY A 2 -17.20 6.35 3.11
C GLY A 2 -16.33 5.53 2.16
N ILE A 3 -16.83 4.43 1.57
CA ILE A 3 -15.99 3.47 0.81
C ILE A 3 -15.27 4.11 -0.39
N MET A 4 -15.97 4.94 -1.17
CA MET A 4 -15.38 5.58 -2.36
C MET A 4 -14.32 6.62 -1.96
N VAL A 5 -14.58 7.39 -0.90
CA VAL A 5 -13.63 8.39 -0.40
C VAL A 5 -12.39 7.72 0.19
N THR A 6 -12.55 6.67 1.00
CA THR A 6 -11.40 5.95 1.56
C THR A 6 -10.60 5.24 0.47
N ALA A 7 -11.24 4.66 -0.55
CA ALA A 7 -10.53 4.09 -1.69
C ALA A 7 -9.64 5.13 -2.40
N LEU A 8 -10.17 6.33 -2.67
CA LEU A 8 -9.41 7.41 -3.27
C LEU A 8 -8.22 7.85 -2.41
N VAL A 9 -8.40 7.93 -1.08
CA VAL A 9 -7.31 8.27 -0.15
C VAL A 9 -6.22 7.21 -0.16
N PHE A 10 -6.56 5.92 -0.08
CA PHE A 10 -5.58 4.84 -0.11
C PHE A 10 -4.83 4.77 -1.45
N VAL A 11 -5.51 5.02 -2.58
CA VAL A 11 -4.86 5.13 -3.89
C VAL A 11 -3.89 6.30 -3.92
N ALA A 12 -4.30 7.49 -3.46
CA ALA A 12 -3.42 8.66 -3.42
C ALA A 12 -2.17 8.42 -2.56
N LEU A 13 -2.33 7.79 -1.39
CA LEU A 13 -1.24 7.41 -0.51
C LEU A 13 -0.31 6.37 -1.14
N GLY A 14 -0.86 5.35 -1.80
CA GLY A 14 -0.07 4.33 -2.50
C GLY A 14 0.77 4.92 -3.65
N VAL A 15 0.19 5.83 -4.42
CA VAL A 15 0.90 6.57 -5.48
C VAL A 15 2.01 7.44 -4.88
N LEU A 16 1.69 8.24 -3.85
CA LEU A 16 2.68 9.08 -3.18
C LEU A 16 3.84 8.26 -2.60
N ALA A 17 3.54 7.13 -1.93
CA ALA A 17 4.54 6.22 -1.38
C ALA A 17 5.42 5.61 -2.48
N SER A 18 4.84 5.25 -3.63
CA SER A 18 5.59 4.74 -4.79
C SER A 18 6.55 5.79 -5.35
N PHE A 19 6.11 7.03 -5.50
CA PHE A 19 6.97 8.14 -5.91
C PHE A 19 8.09 8.40 -4.89
N CYS A 20 7.77 8.48 -3.60
CA CYS A 20 8.75 8.68 -2.54
C CYS A 20 9.77 7.53 -2.49
N ALA A 21 9.34 6.27 -2.64
CA ALA A 21 10.25 5.14 -2.68
C ALA A 21 11.19 5.22 -3.90
N THR A 22 10.67 5.59 -5.06
CA THR A 22 11.48 5.73 -6.27
C THR A 22 12.51 6.87 -6.14
N ILE A 23 12.14 7.99 -5.52
CA ILE A 23 13.03 9.15 -5.33
C ILE A 23 14.06 8.88 -4.23
N CYS A 24 13.65 8.34 -3.08
CA CYS A 24 14.52 8.11 -1.92
C CYS A 24 15.48 6.93 -2.09
N PHE A 25 15.06 5.87 -2.80
CA PHE A 25 15.87 4.67 -3.03
C PHE A 25 16.58 4.67 -4.40
N ASN A 26 16.56 5.78 -5.14
CA ASN A 26 17.27 5.95 -6.41
C ASN A 26 18.82 6.03 -6.28
N ARG A 27 19.39 5.69 -5.11
CA ARG A 27 20.84 5.45 -4.93
C ARG A 27 21.23 4.11 -5.56
N GLY A 28 21.12 4.03 -6.88
CA GLY A 28 21.68 2.93 -7.67
C GLY A 28 23.17 2.71 -7.37
N PRO A 29 23.71 1.52 -7.70
CA PRO A 29 25.07 1.14 -7.36
C PRO A 29 26.07 2.15 -7.91
N SER A 30 26.67 2.92 -7.01
CA SER A 30 27.69 3.91 -7.30
C SER A 30 29.02 3.23 -7.61
N THR A 31 29.15 2.58 -8.77
CA THR A 31 30.44 2.12 -9.29
C THR A 31 30.47 2.23 -10.83
N ASN A 32 31.19 3.25 -11.29
CA ASN A 32 31.86 3.37 -12.60
C ASN A 32 31.34 2.50 -13.78
N LEU A 33 30.58 3.16 -14.67
CA LEU A 33 30.57 3.07 -16.14
C LEU A 33 30.53 1.73 -16.93
N TYR A 34 30.75 0.52 -16.40
CA TYR A 34 30.92 -0.67 -17.27
C TYR A 34 29.74 -1.67 -17.34
N ARG A 35 28.64 -1.48 -16.59
CA ARG A 35 27.52 -2.45 -16.54
C ARG A 35 26.15 -1.87 -16.93
N SER A 36 26.10 -0.92 -17.85
CA SER A 36 24.86 -0.19 -18.19
C SER A 36 23.75 -1.05 -18.81
N VAL A 37 24.03 -2.20 -19.42
CA VAL A 37 22.99 -3.10 -19.96
C VAL A 37 22.53 -4.17 -18.95
N LEU A 38 23.44 -4.77 -18.17
CA LEU A 38 23.07 -5.78 -17.16
C LEU A 38 22.57 -5.18 -15.84
N ALA A 39 23.05 -3.99 -15.44
CA ALA A 39 22.63 -3.32 -14.20
C ALA A 39 21.29 -2.59 -14.36
N ARG A 40 20.93 -2.20 -15.59
CA ARG A 40 19.60 -1.63 -15.88
C ARG A 40 18.50 -2.67 -15.66
N SER A 41 18.70 -3.93 -16.03
CA SER A 41 17.77 -5.02 -15.71
C SER A 41 17.66 -5.31 -14.20
N PHE A 42 18.76 -5.23 -13.43
CA PHE A 42 18.75 -5.49 -11.99
C PHE A 42 18.15 -4.33 -11.17
N SER A 43 18.40 -3.09 -11.57
CA SER A 43 17.80 -1.90 -10.94
C SER A 43 16.31 -1.77 -11.27
N ILE A 44 15.90 -2.12 -12.49
CA ILE A 44 14.49 -2.19 -12.87
C ILE A 44 13.79 -3.28 -12.05
N LEU A 45 14.37 -4.48 -11.92
CA LEU A 45 13.80 -5.58 -11.11
C LEU A 45 13.62 -5.20 -9.63
N SER A 46 14.59 -4.50 -9.01
CA SER A 46 14.47 -4.00 -7.64
C SER A 46 13.38 -2.94 -7.50
N ILE A 47 13.26 -2.01 -8.44
CA ILE A 47 12.17 -1.01 -8.47
C ILE A 47 10.80 -1.68 -8.61
N TRP A 48 10.66 -2.68 -9.48
CA TRP A 48 9.42 -3.44 -9.61
C TRP A 48 9.04 -4.14 -8.31
N LEU A 49 10.00 -4.68 -7.56
CA LEU A 49 9.75 -5.30 -6.25
C LEU A 49 9.15 -4.30 -5.26
N HIS A 50 9.74 -3.11 -5.12
CA HIS A 50 9.26 -2.10 -4.15
C HIS A 50 7.89 -1.56 -4.54
N VAL A 51 7.67 -1.28 -5.83
CA VAL A 51 6.37 -0.81 -6.33
C VAL A 51 5.29 -1.87 -6.14
N THR A 52 5.59 -3.13 -6.45
CA THR A 52 4.65 -4.25 -6.29
C THR A 52 4.32 -4.46 -4.81
N LEU A 53 5.31 -4.37 -3.92
CA LEU A 53 5.11 -4.53 -2.48
C LEU A 53 4.25 -3.39 -1.90
N ILE A 54 4.53 -2.13 -2.27
CA ILE A 54 3.76 -0.97 -1.84
C ILE A 54 2.32 -1.04 -2.36
N ALA A 55 2.12 -1.41 -3.63
CA ALA A 55 0.79 -1.58 -4.20
C ALA A 55 0.01 -2.70 -3.49
N THR A 56 0.63 -3.86 -3.30
CA THR A 56 0.00 -5.02 -2.65
C THR A 56 -0.36 -4.70 -1.19
N ALA A 57 0.54 -4.06 -0.45
CA ALA A 57 0.29 -3.65 0.94
C ALA A 57 -0.86 -2.64 1.03
N THR A 58 -0.90 -1.65 0.12
CA THR A 58 -1.97 -0.63 0.08
C THR A 58 -3.33 -1.27 -0.19
N VAL A 59 -3.42 -2.19 -1.15
CA VAL A 59 -4.66 -2.92 -1.47
C VAL A 59 -5.06 -3.82 -0.30
N CYS A 60 -4.12 -4.53 0.32
CA CYS A 60 -4.38 -5.39 1.48
C CYS A 60 -4.94 -4.59 2.67
N CYS A 61 -4.31 -3.46 3.02
CA CYS A 61 -4.77 -2.60 4.10
C CYS A 61 -6.16 -2.02 3.80
N TRP A 62 -6.41 -1.63 2.56
CA TRP A 62 -7.73 -1.13 2.15
C TRP A 62 -8.80 -2.23 2.23
N MET A 63 -8.50 -3.45 1.78
CA MET A 63 -9.42 -4.60 1.89
C MET A 63 -9.73 -4.94 3.35
N MET A 64 -8.71 -4.99 4.22
CA MET A 64 -8.92 -5.27 5.65
C MET A 64 -9.85 -4.24 6.29
N TRP A 65 -9.60 -2.96 6.06
CA TRP A 65 -10.50 -1.90 6.53
C TRP A 65 -11.92 -2.04 5.95
N GLY A 66 -12.03 -2.32 4.65
CA GLY A 66 -13.30 -2.48 3.96
C GLY A 66 -14.14 -3.63 4.52
N ILE A 67 -13.52 -4.76 4.85
CA ILE A 67 -14.22 -5.92 5.43
C ILE A 67 -14.80 -5.58 6.80
N VAL A 68 -14.01 -4.94 7.68
CA VAL A 68 -14.49 -4.55 9.03
C VAL A 68 -15.62 -3.51 8.92
N TYR A 69 -15.49 -2.56 8.00
CA TYR A 69 -16.54 -1.57 7.75
C TYR A 69 -17.84 -2.22 7.25
N LEU A 70 -17.76 -3.14 6.29
CA LEU A 70 -18.93 -3.84 5.75
C LEU A 70 -19.61 -4.73 6.82
N ALA A 71 -18.82 -5.38 7.68
CA ALA A 71 -19.35 -6.20 8.77
C ALA A 71 -20.21 -5.39 9.77
N GLN A 72 -20.00 -4.08 9.86
CA GLN A 72 -20.72 -3.18 10.76
C GLN A 72 -21.96 -2.52 10.13
N MET A 73 -22.16 -2.63 8.81
CA MET A 73 -23.27 -1.93 8.12
C MET A 73 -24.65 -2.53 8.45
N LYS A 74 -24.72 -3.83 8.75
CA LYS A 74 -25.93 -4.51 9.25
C LYS A 74 -25.52 -5.62 10.23
N PRO A 75 -25.30 -5.28 11.52
CA PRO A 75 -24.90 -6.27 12.49
C PRO A 75 -26.06 -7.23 12.79
N LEU A 76 -25.75 -8.52 12.82
CA LEU A 76 -26.71 -9.58 13.20
C LEU A 76 -26.80 -9.76 14.72
N ILE A 77 -25.77 -9.34 15.45
CA ILE A 77 -25.69 -9.39 16.91
C ILE A 77 -25.56 -7.96 17.42
N VAL A 78 -26.44 -7.57 18.33
CA VAL A 78 -26.36 -6.31 19.06
C VAL A 78 -25.57 -6.53 20.37
N PRO A 79 -24.71 -5.59 20.77
CA PRO A 79 -23.99 -5.71 22.04
C PRO A 79 -24.97 -5.69 23.21
N ILE A 80 -24.78 -6.61 24.17
CA ILE A 80 -25.52 -6.65 25.43
C ILE A 80 -24.72 -5.80 26.41
N LEU A 81 -25.27 -4.66 26.81
CA LEU A 81 -24.70 -3.84 27.86
C LEU A 81 -25.12 -4.43 29.20
N SER A 82 -24.16 -4.84 30.03
CA SER A 82 -24.44 -5.05 31.45
C SER A 82 -24.38 -3.66 32.08
N GLU A 83 -25.52 -3.07 32.42
CA GLU A 83 -25.53 -1.99 33.40
C GLU A 83 -24.80 -2.53 34.64
N GLY A 84 -23.67 -1.90 34.99
CA GLY A 84 -22.92 -2.27 36.17
C GLY A 84 -23.70 -1.83 37.41
N ASP A 85 -24.12 -2.80 38.21
CA ASP A 85 -24.52 -2.60 39.60
C ASP A 85 -23.28 -2.50 40.51
#